data_AF-A0A0B5QC91-F1
#
_entry.id   AF-A0A0B5QC91-F1
#
_cell.length_a   1.000
_cell.length_b   1.000
_cell.length_c   1.000
_cell.angle_alpha   90.00
_cell.angle_beta   90.00
_cell.angle_gamma   90.00
#
_symmetry.space_group_name_H-M   'P 1'
#
loop_
_entity.id
_entity.type
_entity.pdbx_description
1 polymer ?
#
loop_
_entity_poly.entity_id
_entity_poly.type
_entity_poly.pdbx_seq_one_letter_code
_entity_poly.pdbx_strand_id
1 'polypeptide(L)' 'MRIKKRTPEDGYKQGFEQSKLKKSIEVAKKGINQGMSDELISELVGLSIREIKIIRIAIETDKTN' A
#
# COMPACT_ATOMS: atom_id res chain seq x y z
N MET A 1 -30.69 3.44 22.76
CA MET A 1 -29.38 3.38 22.06
C MET A 1 -29.46 2.28 21.00
N ARG A 2 -29.60 2.62 19.70
CA ARG A 2 -29.65 1.61 18.61
C ARG A 2 -28.21 1.15 18.33
N ILE A 3 -27.87 -0.08 18.74
CA ILE A 3 -26.61 -0.71 18.38
C ILE A 3 -26.72 -1.09 16.90
N LYS A 4 -26.14 -0.28 16.01
CA LYS A 4 -25.92 -0.66 14.60
C LYS A 4 -25.02 -1.91 14.62
N LYS A 5 -25.62 -3.10 14.45
CA LYS A 5 -24.86 -4.33 14.21
C LYS A 5 -24.16 -4.14 12.86
N ARG A 6 -22.84 -3.93 12.87
CA ARG A 6 -22.03 -4.04 11.65
C ARG A 6 -22.13 -5.50 11.19
N THR A 7 -22.50 -5.72 9.94
CA THR A 7 -22.61 -7.08 9.41
C THR A 7 -21.21 -7.65 9.22
N PRO A 8 -21.03 -8.99 9.29
CA PRO A 8 -19.75 -9.64 9.02
C PRO A 8 -19.13 -9.20 7.69
N GLU A 9 -19.98 -8.92 6.70
CA GLU A 9 -19.65 -8.43 5.36
C GLU A 9 -18.81 -7.14 5.37
N ASP A 10 -19.08 -6.21 6.29
CA ASP A 10 -18.31 -4.97 6.45
C ASP A 10 -16.89 -5.28 6.96
N GLY A 11 -16.76 -6.26 7.87
CA GLY A 11 -15.47 -6.70 8.40
C GLY A 11 -14.61 -7.40 7.35
N TYR A 12 -15.20 -8.26 6.53
CA TYR A 12 -14.50 -8.93 5.42
C TYR A 12 -14.01 -7.93 4.36
N LYS A 13 -14.84 -6.94 3.99
CA LYS A 13 -14.44 -5.88 3.05
C LYS A 13 -13.26 -5.06 3.59
N GLN A 14 -13.31 -4.65 4.86
CA GLN A 14 -12.20 -3.90 5.48
C GLN A 14 -10.90 -4.71 5.52
N GLY A 15 -10.96 -6.00 5.84
CA GLY A 15 -9.79 -6.88 5.85
C GLY A 15 -9.22 -7.13 4.45
N PHE A 16 -10.07 -7.26 3.44
CA PHE A 16 -9.67 -7.45 2.05
C PHE A 16 -8.95 -6.21 1.48
N GLU A 17 -9.53 -5.02 1.67
CA GLU A 17 -8.94 -3.76 1.21
C GLU A 17 -7.59 -3.48 1.90
N GLN A 18 -7.48 -3.75 3.22
CA GLN A 18 -6.19 -3.64 3.93
C GLN A 18 -5.15 -4.63 3.40
N SER A 19 -5.56 -5.86 3.08
CA SER A 19 -4.64 -6.88 2.53
C SER A 19 -4.16 -6.50 1.14
N LYS A 20 -5.05 -5.97 0.30
CA LYS A 20 -4.72 -5.49 -1.04
C LYS A 20 -3.74 -4.32 -0.98
N LEU A 21 -3.99 -3.34 -0.11
CA LEU A 21 -3.10 -2.20 0.10
C LEU A 21 -1.71 -2.63 0.60
N LYS A 22 -1.65 -3.55 1.58
CA LYS A 22 -0.37 -4.11 2.06
C LYS A 22 0.43 -4.77 0.94
N LYS A 23 -0.25 -5.55 0.09
CA LYS A 23 0.40 -6.21 -1.05
C LYS A 23 0.93 -5.20 -2.07
N SER A 24 0.14 -4.17 -2.40
CA SER A 24 0.58 -3.08 -3.28
C SER A 24 1.82 -2.35 -2.72
N ILE A 25 1.84 -2.04 -1.42
CA ILE A 25 2.99 -1.41 -0.78
C ILE A 25 4.22 -2.34 -0.83
N GLU A 26 4.08 -3.63 -0.55
CA GLU A 26 5.20 -4.58 -0.59
C GLU A 26 5.81 -4.70 -1.99
N VAL A 27 4.95 -4.82 -3.02
CA VAL A 27 5.39 -4.88 -4.42
C VAL A 27 6.06 -3.57 -4.82
N ALA A 28 5.52 -2.42 -4.40
CA ALA A 28 6.16 -1.12 -4.64
C ALA A 28 7.55 -1.03 -4.00
N LYS A 29 7.70 -1.48 -2.75
CA LYS A 29 9.00 -1.53 -2.06
C LYS A 29 10.01 -2.41 -2.81
N LYS A 30 9.58 -3.57 -3.30
CA LYS A 30 10.41 -4.47 -4.12
C LYS A 30 10.85 -3.80 -5.42
N GLY A 31 9.94 -3.15 -6.14
CA GLY A 31 10.25 -2.41 -7.37
C GLY A 31 11.25 -1.28 -7.14
N ILE A 32 11.08 -0.49 -6.07
CA ILE A 32 12.03 0.56 -5.68
C ILE A 32 13.42 -0.01 -5.41
N ASN A 33 13.51 -1.09 -4.64
CA ASN A 33 14.80 -1.74 -4.34
C ASN A 33 15.46 -2.37 -5.57
N GLN A 34 14.69 -2.74 -6.59
CA GLN A 34 15.19 -3.25 -7.87
C GLN A 34 15.56 -2.13 -8.86
N GLY A 35 15.39 -0.86 -8.50
CA GLY A 35 15.71 0.27 -9.36
C GLY A 35 14.68 0.54 -10.46
N MET A 36 13.45 0.04 -10.32
CA MET A 36 12.36 0.34 -11.25
C MET A 36 11.94 1.82 -11.16
N SER A 37 11.49 2.37 -12.29
CA SER A 37 10.93 3.72 -12.37
C SER A 37 9.61 3.83 -11.61
N ASP A 38 9.37 4.98 -10.99
CA ASP A 38 8.15 5.23 -10.23
C ASP A 38 6.87 5.09 -11.09
N GLU A 39 6.95 5.39 -12.39
CA GLU A 39 5.87 5.22 -13.38
C GLU A 39 5.49 3.76 -13.58
N LEU A 40 6.50 2.89 -13.76
CA LEU A 40 6.29 1.45 -13.94
C LEU A 40 5.75 0.81 -12.66
N ILE A 41 6.24 1.24 -11.50
CA ILE A 41 5.72 0.78 -10.22
C ILE A 41 4.26 1.24 -10.05
N SER A 42 3.97 2.51 -10.33
CA SER A 42 2.60 3.06 -10.26
C SER A 42 1.62 2.25 -11.11
N GLU A 43 2.01 1.89 -12.33
CA GLU A 43 1.19 1.05 -13.21
C GLU A 43 0.97 -0.37 -12.64
N LEU A 44 2.03 -0.99 -12.10
CA LEU A 44 1.97 -2.36 -11.58
C LEU A 44 1.12 -2.52 -10.31
N VAL A 45 1.19 -1.56 -9.38
CA VAL A 45 0.51 -1.67 -8.08
C VAL A 45 -0.76 -0.82 -7.96
N GLY A 46 -1.03 0.03 -8.94
CA GLY A 46 -2.17 0.94 -8.95
C GLY A 46 -2.08 2.06 -7.92
N LEU A 47 -0.87 2.34 -7.41
CA LEU A 47 -0.61 3.48 -6.54
C LEU A 47 -0.24 4.69 -7.38
N SER A 48 -0.54 5.89 -6.90
CA SER A 48 -0.10 7.13 -7.55
C SER A 48 1.40 7.35 -7.37
N ILE A 49 2.02 8.07 -8.30
CA ILE A 49 3.44 8.48 -8.20
C ILE A 49 3.75 9.16 -6.87
N ARG A 50 2.81 9.94 -6.32
CA ARG A 50 2.97 10.57 -4.99
C ARG A 50 3.12 9.54 -3.89
N GLU A 51 2.28 8.50 -3.88
CA GLU A 51 2.37 7.40 -2.91
C GLU A 51 3.67 6.61 -3.07
N ILE A 52 4.11 6.35 -4.31
CA ILE A 52 5.40 5.69 -4.57
C ILE A 52 6.58 6.50 -4.01
N LYS A 53 6.58 7.83 -4.19
CA LYS A 53 7.61 8.71 -3.63
C LYS A 53 7.63 8.70 -2.10
N ILE A 54 6.46 8.68 -1.46
CA ILE A 54 6.37 8.56 0.00
C ILE A 54 6.99 7.24 0.47
N ILE A 55 6.69 6.13 -0.22
CA ILE A 55 7.26 4.82 0.09
C ILE A 55 8.79 4.83 -0.09
N ARG A 56 9.30 5.48 -1.14
CA ARG A 56 10.74 5.62 -1.41
C ARG A 56 11.45 6.37 -0.28
N ILE A 57 10.94 7.54 0.11
CA ILE A 57 11.47 8.32 1.23
C ILE A 57 11.44 7.50 2.53
N ALA A 58 10.35 6.77 2.77
CA ALA A 58 10.23 5.92 3.96
C ALA A 58 11.29 4.81 3.98
N ILE A 59 11.58 4.15 2.85
CA ILE A 59 12.66 3.15 2.75
C ILE A 59 14.03 3.80 2.99
N GLU A 60 14.28 4.97 2.42
CA GLU A 60 15.56 5.67 2.57
C GLU A 60 15.79 6.11 4.03
N THR A 61 14.74 6.58 4.70
CA THR A 61 14.79 6.99 6.12
C THR A 61 15.04 5.79 7.05
N ASP A 62 14.46 4.63 6.75
CA ASP A 62 14.63 3.40 7.54
C ASP A 62 16.06 2.84 7.44
N LYS A 63 16.76 3.08 6.33
CA LYS A 63 18.17 2.67 6.14
C LYS A 63 19.19 3.54 6.90
N THR A 64 18.78 4.72 7.36
CA THR A 64 19.66 5.68 8.05
C THR A 64 19.57 5.63 9.57
N ASN A 65 18.69 4.81 10.13
CA ASN A 65 18.63 4.48 11.57
C ASN A 65 19.30 3.13 11.85
#